data_AF-A0A930H6M3-F1
#
_entry.id   AF-A0A930H6M3-F1
#
_cell.length_a   1.000
_cell.length_b   1.000
_cell.length_c   1.000
_cell.angle_alpha   90.00
_cell.angle_beta   90.00
_cell.angle_gamma   90.00
#
_symmetry.space_group_name_H-M   'P 1'
#
loop_
_entity.id
_entity.type
_entity.pdbx_description
1 polymer ?
#
loop_
_entity_poly.entity_id
_entity_poly.type
_entity_poly.pdbx_seq_one_letter_code
_entity_poly.pdbx_strand_id
1 'polypeptide(L)'
;MIDIEKAIKWFENRKGKVSYSMQNRNGSSSYDCSSSVYYALRSAGAKSNGWTIDTKHEHSWLTENGFEKITDNLPWNAKRGDIFIWGKKENNSSSFGHTGIFIDENRIIHCNYSANGISVDNHDKLWVYAGRPHYFVYRLKEFQDEGEYMELLDIKSKIKGYYSIDSLPWFCEDKSMIGTTQNHQGEEVTLTRKWGSYYYVKELKGWVDYRAFINEKAIREVAKEVIQGNWGNGELRRARLENAGYNYEEVQKEVNRLLKSK
;
A
#
# COMPACT_ATOMS: atom_id res chain seq x y z
N MET A 1 -5.27 10.40 -9.92
CA MET A 1 -4.67 9.20 -9.32
C MET A 1 -3.64 8.62 -10.29
N ILE A 2 -2.61 7.93 -9.79
CA ILE A 2 -1.58 7.35 -10.66
C ILE A 2 -2.13 6.08 -11.31
N ASP A 3 -2.03 5.98 -12.63
CA ASP A 3 -2.42 4.80 -13.40
C ASP A 3 -1.20 3.88 -13.63
N ILE A 4 -1.10 2.82 -12.83
CA ILE A 4 0.01 1.85 -12.89
C ILE A 4 0.10 1.17 -14.27
N GLU A 5 -1.02 0.87 -14.91
CA GLU A 5 -1.01 0.24 -16.23
C GLU A 5 -0.45 1.18 -17.30
N LYS A 6 -0.74 2.48 -17.20
CA LYS A 6 -0.12 3.49 -18.05
C LYS A 6 1.40 3.59 -17.82
N ALA A 7 1.87 3.47 -16.57
CA ALA A 7 3.30 3.45 -16.28
C ALA A 7 3.99 2.20 -16.87
N ILE A 8 3.40 1.02 -16.72
CA ILE A 8 3.95 -0.21 -17.33
C ILE A 8 3.93 -0.12 -18.86
N LYS A 9 2.85 0.40 -19.45
CA LYS A 9 2.75 0.62 -20.90
C LYS A 9 3.79 1.63 -21.41
N TRP A 10 4.17 2.62 -20.59
CA TRP A 10 5.24 3.55 -20.93
C TRP A 10 6.58 2.84 -21.15
N PHE A 11 6.89 1.85 -20.30
CA PHE A 11 8.08 1.01 -20.44
C PHE A 11 8.00 0.12 -21.68
N GLU A 12 6.89 -0.61 -21.86
CA GLU A 12 6.70 -1.52 -22.99
C GLU A 12 6.83 -0.80 -24.34
N ASN A 13 6.27 0.40 -24.45
CA ASN A 13 6.36 1.22 -25.67
C ASN A 13 7.80 1.63 -26.03
N ARG A 14 8.71 1.66 -25.05
CA ARG A 14 10.12 2.07 -25.18
C ARG A 14 11.11 0.92 -25.16
N LYS A 15 10.66 -0.29 -24.84
CA LYS A 15 11.47 -1.51 -24.90
C LYS A 15 12.08 -1.66 -26.31
N GLY A 16 13.40 -1.81 -26.36
CA GLY A 16 14.18 -1.89 -27.61
C GLY A 16 14.31 -0.58 -28.40
N LYS A 17 13.85 0.57 -27.88
CA LYS A 17 13.92 1.88 -28.56
C LYS A 17 14.73 2.92 -27.80
N VAL A 18 15.14 2.62 -26.58
CA VAL A 18 15.89 3.53 -25.70
C VAL A 18 17.07 2.79 -25.10
N SER A 19 18.13 3.53 -24.78
CA SER A 19 19.34 2.98 -24.18
C SER A 19 19.47 3.28 -22.70
N TYR A 20 20.33 2.54 -22.01
CA TYR A 20 20.68 2.85 -20.62
C TYR A 20 21.74 3.95 -20.57
N SER A 21 21.53 4.99 -19.77
CA SER A 21 22.54 6.03 -19.53
C SER A 21 22.33 6.75 -18.19
N MET A 22 23.35 6.74 -17.34
CA MET A 22 23.37 7.56 -16.11
C MET A 22 23.71 9.03 -16.39
N GLN A 23 24.37 9.34 -17.51
CA GLN A 23 24.70 10.71 -17.91
C GLN A 23 23.52 11.38 -18.61
N ASN A 24 22.96 10.71 -19.62
CA ASN A 24 21.83 11.19 -20.41
C ASN A 24 20.50 10.59 -19.90
N ARG A 25 20.29 10.64 -18.58
CA ARG A 25 19.17 9.97 -17.92
C ARG A 25 17.79 10.64 -18.11
N ASN A 26 17.77 11.83 -18.71
CA ASN A 26 16.57 12.67 -18.88
C ASN A 26 16.13 12.83 -20.36
N GLY A 27 16.72 12.07 -21.26
CA GLY A 27 16.57 12.24 -22.70
C GLY A 27 15.32 11.57 -23.28
N SER A 28 15.06 11.82 -24.57
CA SER A 28 14.00 11.13 -25.33
C SER A 28 14.39 9.70 -25.72
N SER A 29 15.69 9.40 -25.75
CA SER A 29 16.25 8.13 -26.23
C SER A 29 17.05 7.35 -25.17
N SER A 30 17.20 7.87 -23.94
CA SER A 30 17.97 7.19 -22.90
C SER A 30 17.51 7.52 -21.48
N TYR A 31 17.63 6.53 -20.60
CA TYR A 31 17.22 6.60 -19.19
C TYR A 31 18.17 5.76 -18.33
N ASP A 32 18.21 5.99 -17.03
CA ASP A 32 18.71 4.99 -16.07
C ASP A 32 17.54 4.34 -15.33
N CYS A 33 17.85 3.51 -14.32
CA CYS A 33 16.85 2.77 -13.56
C CYS A 33 15.82 3.73 -12.92
N SER A 34 16.26 4.67 -12.08
CA SER A 34 15.35 5.58 -11.36
C SER A 34 14.72 6.64 -12.26
N SER A 35 15.42 7.14 -13.29
CA SER A 35 14.80 8.07 -14.21
C SER A 35 13.71 7.41 -15.06
N SER A 36 13.90 6.14 -15.44
CA SER A 36 12.87 5.40 -16.17
C SER A 36 11.60 5.20 -15.34
N VAL A 37 11.72 4.83 -14.05
CA VAL A 37 10.58 4.72 -13.13
C VAL A 37 9.92 6.08 -12.93
N TYR A 38 10.71 7.14 -12.72
CA TYR A 38 10.22 8.52 -12.59
C TYR A 38 9.36 8.95 -13.79
N TYR A 39 9.89 8.85 -15.01
CA TYR A 39 9.17 9.28 -16.21
C TYR A 39 7.95 8.39 -16.51
N ALA A 40 8.04 7.09 -16.25
CA ALA A 40 6.90 6.18 -16.38
C ALA A 40 5.75 6.63 -15.47
N LEU A 41 6.03 6.81 -14.18
CA LEU A 41 5.03 7.22 -13.18
C LEU A 41 4.54 8.66 -13.41
N ARG A 42 5.41 9.59 -13.85
CA ARG A 42 4.99 10.95 -14.26
C ARG A 42 4.02 10.91 -15.43
N SER A 43 4.27 10.05 -16.42
CA SER A 43 3.33 9.86 -17.55
C SER A 43 1.99 9.28 -17.10
N ALA A 44 1.99 8.56 -15.98
CA ALA A 44 0.83 7.97 -15.32
C ALA A 44 0.11 8.89 -14.33
N GLY A 45 0.58 10.13 -14.12
CA GLY A 45 -0.08 11.11 -13.25
C GLY A 45 0.60 11.33 -11.89
N ALA A 46 1.80 10.80 -11.66
CA ALA A 46 2.58 11.13 -10.46
C ALA A 46 2.94 12.62 -10.48
N LYS A 47 3.03 13.26 -9.32
CA LYS A 47 3.49 14.64 -9.11
C LYS A 47 4.98 14.79 -9.46
N SER A 48 5.34 15.95 -9.96
CA SER A 48 6.73 16.31 -10.28
C SER A 48 7.53 16.48 -9.00
N ASN A 49 8.79 16.04 -8.99
CA ASN A 49 9.73 16.40 -7.92
C ASN A 49 10.51 17.69 -8.24
N GLY A 50 10.18 18.38 -9.34
CA GLY A 50 10.93 19.53 -9.86
C GLY A 50 12.23 19.15 -10.60
N TRP A 51 12.79 17.97 -10.32
CA TRP A 51 13.97 17.40 -10.97
C TRP A 51 13.83 15.87 -11.08
N THR A 52 14.62 15.23 -11.93
CA THR A 52 14.58 13.76 -12.09
C THR A 52 15.23 13.05 -10.91
N ILE A 53 14.43 12.29 -10.18
CA ILE A 53 14.88 11.59 -8.96
C ILE A 53 16.02 10.61 -9.22
N ASP A 54 16.87 10.45 -8.23
CA ASP A 54 17.77 9.31 -8.09
C ASP A 54 17.13 8.27 -7.13
N THR A 55 17.73 7.09 -7.02
CA THR A 55 17.25 6.02 -6.13
C THR A 55 17.27 6.40 -4.65
N LYS A 56 18.08 7.38 -4.23
CA LYS A 56 18.12 7.85 -2.84
C LYS A 56 16.85 8.63 -2.49
N HIS A 57 16.39 9.47 -3.40
CA HIS A 57 15.21 10.32 -3.20
C HIS A 57 13.90 9.68 -3.69
N GLU A 58 13.98 8.55 -4.41
CA GLU A 58 12.83 7.79 -4.87
C GLU A 58 11.93 7.32 -3.72
N HIS A 59 12.51 6.95 -2.57
CA HIS A 59 11.77 6.56 -1.37
C HIS A 59 10.76 7.62 -0.89
N SER A 60 11.21 8.87 -0.72
CA SER A 60 10.35 9.96 -0.26
C SER A 60 9.36 10.37 -1.34
N TRP A 61 9.81 10.44 -2.58
CA TRP A 61 8.96 10.83 -3.72
C TRP A 61 7.82 9.84 -3.97
N LEU A 62 8.06 8.53 -3.86
CA LEU A 62 7.00 7.53 -3.95
C LEU A 62 5.95 7.73 -2.85
N THR A 63 6.40 7.99 -1.62
CA THR A 63 5.50 8.24 -0.48
C THR A 63 4.63 9.48 -0.70
N GLU A 64 5.22 10.58 -1.19
CA GLU A 64 4.50 11.82 -1.56
C GLU A 64 3.49 11.62 -2.69
N ASN A 65 3.70 10.58 -3.50
CA ASN A 65 2.84 10.17 -4.60
C ASN A 65 1.79 9.11 -4.20
N GLY A 66 1.63 8.85 -2.90
CA GLY A 66 0.60 7.96 -2.39
C GLY A 66 0.99 6.48 -2.42
N PHE A 67 2.26 6.16 -2.61
CA PHE A 67 2.75 4.80 -2.36
C PHE A 67 2.98 4.59 -0.86
N GLU A 68 2.75 3.36 -0.41
CA GLU A 68 3.12 2.91 0.93
C GLU A 68 4.29 1.93 0.87
N LYS A 69 5.16 1.99 1.89
CA LYS A 69 6.24 1.01 2.04
C LYS A 69 5.64 -0.31 2.54
N ILE A 70 5.73 -1.35 1.71
CA ILE A 70 5.25 -2.69 2.03
C ILE A 70 6.27 -3.47 2.85
N THR A 71 7.55 -3.34 2.51
CA THR A 71 8.61 -4.07 3.22
C THR A 71 9.95 -3.33 3.20
N ASP A 72 10.78 -3.70 4.15
CA ASP A 72 12.14 -3.25 4.39
C ASP A 72 12.97 -4.53 4.64
N ASN A 73 13.48 -5.11 3.55
CA ASN A 73 14.27 -6.36 3.51
C ASN A 73 13.63 -7.58 4.20
N LEU A 74 12.30 -7.67 4.17
CA LEU A 74 11.54 -8.84 4.60
C LEU A 74 10.71 -9.40 3.43
N PRO A 75 10.46 -10.72 3.38
CA PRO A 75 9.61 -11.32 2.36
C PRO A 75 8.24 -10.64 2.28
N TRP A 76 7.72 -10.50 1.07
CA TRP A 76 6.38 -9.97 0.84
C TRP A 76 5.71 -10.71 -0.33
N ASN A 77 4.39 -10.60 -0.44
CA ASN A 77 3.67 -11.09 -1.61
C ASN A 77 3.68 -10.02 -2.71
N ALA A 78 4.53 -10.23 -3.72
CA ALA A 78 4.70 -9.31 -4.84
C ALA A 78 3.41 -9.19 -5.66
N LYS A 79 3.06 -7.95 -6.00
CA LYS A 79 1.94 -7.63 -6.87
C LYS A 79 2.42 -6.81 -8.06
N ARG A 80 1.72 -6.97 -9.18
CA ARG A 80 1.85 -6.07 -10.32
C ARG A 80 1.67 -4.62 -9.86
N GLY A 81 2.60 -3.76 -10.21
CA GLY A 81 2.65 -2.35 -9.79
C GLY A 81 3.53 -2.06 -8.59
N ASP A 82 4.04 -3.08 -7.89
CA ASP A 82 5.03 -2.88 -6.84
C ASP A 82 6.30 -2.27 -7.42
N ILE A 83 6.85 -1.25 -6.75
CA ILE A 83 8.14 -0.64 -7.05
C ILE A 83 9.16 -1.18 -6.07
N PHE A 84 10.22 -1.83 -6.57
CA PHE A 84 11.33 -2.24 -5.72
C PHE A 84 12.45 -1.20 -5.79
N ILE A 85 13.16 -1.03 -4.68
CA ILE A 85 14.40 -0.26 -4.65
C ILE A 85 15.43 -1.11 -3.94
N TRP A 86 16.48 -1.50 -4.65
CA TRP A 86 17.68 -2.11 -4.07
C TRP A 86 18.63 -1.02 -3.60
N GLY A 87 19.22 -1.19 -2.41
CA GLY A 87 20.17 -0.24 -1.84
C GLY A 87 20.25 -0.36 -0.32
N LYS A 88 21.40 0.02 0.27
CA LYS A 88 21.53 0.14 1.73
C LYS A 88 20.90 1.44 2.21
N LYS A 89 20.17 1.38 3.33
CA LYS A 89 19.59 2.55 4.01
C LYS A 89 20.65 3.52 4.55
N GLU A 90 21.88 3.04 4.78
CA GLU A 90 22.88 3.78 5.53
C GLU A 90 23.70 4.71 4.64
N ASN A 91 23.56 6.00 4.97
CA ASN A 91 24.24 7.16 4.41
C ASN A 91 25.73 6.87 4.12
N ASN A 92 26.14 7.11 2.86
CA ASN A 92 27.52 7.15 2.32
C ASN A 92 27.91 6.06 1.32
N SER A 93 26.98 5.23 0.85
CA SER A 93 27.24 4.33 -0.28
C SER A 93 26.58 4.85 -1.55
N SER A 94 27.36 5.51 -2.40
CA SER A 94 27.10 5.76 -3.83
C SER A 94 27.05 4.47 -4.68
N SER A 95 26.90 3.30 -4.06
CA SER A 95 26.96 1.99 -4.71
C SER A 95 25.57 1.50 -5.12
N PHE A 96 25.30 1.57 -6.43
CA PHE A 96 24.32 0.79 -7.19
C PHE A 96 22.94 0.60 -6.56
N GLY A 97 22.22 1.71 -6.37
CA GLY A 97 20.77 1.61 -6.23
C GLY A 97 20.14 1.14 -7.55
N HIS A 98 19.28 0.13 -7.51
CA HIS A 98 18.57 -0.35 -8.69
C HIS A 98 17.07 -0.41 -8.40
N THR A 99 16.24 -0.05 -9.38
CA THR A 99 14.79 0.07 -9.22
C THR A 99 14.07 -0.37 -10.48
N GLY A 100 12.79 -0.70 -10.34
CA GLY A 100 11.91 -1.13 -11.41
C GLY A 100 10.51 -1.43 -10.89
N ILE A 101 9.63 -1.81 -11.83
CA ILE A 101 8.22 -2.08 -11.54
C ILE A 101 7.94 -3.57 -11.72
N PHE A 102 7.32 -4.22 -10.74
CA PHE A 102 6.79 -5.57 -10.89
C PHE A 102 5.64 -5.56 -11.89
N ILE A 103 5.68 -6.48 -12.85
CA ILE A 103 4.60 -6.69 -13.83
C ILE A 103 3.74 -7.92 -13.49
N ASP A 104 4.19 -8.76 -12.56
CA ASP A 104 3.46 -9.85 -11.91
C ASP A 104 4.20 -10.25 -10.62
N GLU A 105 3.92 -11.43 -10.08
CA GLU A 105 4.53 -11.98 -8.86
C GLU A 105 6.06 -12.17 -8.93
N ASN A 106 6.64 -12.30 -10.12
CA ASN A 106 8.03 -12.76 -10.28
C ASN A 106 8.85 -11.93 -11.28
N ARG A 107 8.19 -11.19 -12.17
CA ARG A 107 8.85 -10.42 -13.24
C ARG A 107 8.77 -8.94 -12.98
N ILE A 108 9.86 -8.26 -13.36
CA ILE A 108 9.99 -6.81 -13.31
C ILE A 108 10.23 -6.25 -14.71
N ILE A 109 9.80 -5.02 -14.94
CA ILE A 109 10.21 -4.20 -16.08
C ILE A 109 11.05 -3.03 -15.56
N HIS A 110 12.22 -2.83 -16.17
CA HIS A 110 13.19 -1.86 -15.68
C HIS A 110 14.18 -1.45 -16.77
N CYS A 111 14.79 -0.28 -16.62
CA CYS A 111 15.94 0.14 -17.43
C CYS A 111 17.24 -0.28 -16.73
N ASN A 112 18.13 -0.98 -17.43
CA ASN A 112 19.38 -1.47 -16.85
C ASN A 112 20.54 -1.51 -17.85
N TYR A 113 21.75 -1.53 -17.29
CA TYR A 113 23.00 -1.53 -18.03
C TYR A 113 23.19 -2.77 -18.90
N SER A 114 22.92 -3.97 -18.35
CA SER A 114 23.17 -5.25 -19.03
C SER A 114 22.36 -5.41 -20.32
N ALA A 115 21.12 -4.93 -20.33
CA ALA A 115 20.25 -4.92 -21.50
C ALA A 115 20.46 -3.69 -22.41
N ASN A 116 21.30 -2.74 -22.00
CA ASN A 116 21.45 -1.42 -22.61
C ASN A 116 20.10 -0.76 -22.92
N GLY A 117 19.20 -0.70 -21.93
CA GLY A 117 17.86 -0.16 -22.09
C GLY A 117 16.84 -0.86 -21.22
N ILE A 118 15.59 -0.88 -21.68
CA ILE A 118 14.47 -1.50 -20.96
C ILE A 118 14.40 -3.00 -21.28
N SER A 119 14.33 -3.82 -20.24
CA SER A 119 14.09 -5.27 -20.33
C SER A 119 13.07 -5.75 -19.31
N VAL A 120 12.66 -7.02 -19.47
CA VAL A 120 11.78 -7.72 -18.54
C VAL A 120 12.55 -8.94 -18.04
N ASP A 121 12.73 -9.03 -16.74
CA ASP A 121 13.57 -10.03 -16.09
C ASP A 121 12.87 -10.61 -14.87
N ASN A 122 13.26 -11.82 -14.45
CA ASN A 122 12.81 -12.39 -13.18
C ASN A 122 13.54 -11.68 -12.03
N HIS A 123 12.79 -11.09 -11.12
CA HIS A 123 13.32 -10.28 -10.02
C HIS A 123 14.27 -11.10 -9.13
N ASP A 124 13.84 -12.27 -8.66
CA ASP A 124 14.61 -13.05 -7.68
C ASP A 124 15.91 -13.60 -8.26
N LYS A 125 15.89 -14.04 -9.53
CA LYS A 125 17.11 -14.43 -10.25
C LYS A 125 18.08 -13.26 -10.36
N LEU A 126 17.59 -12.08 -10.74
CA LEU A 126 18.43 -10.89 -10.88
C LEU A 126 18.94 -10.42 -9.51
N TRP A 127 18.12 -10.50 -8.47
CA TRP A 127 18.48 -10.13 -7.09
C TRP A 127 19.59 -11.02 -6.55
N VAL A 128 19.53 -12.33 -6.79
CA VAL A 128 20.61 -13.27 -6.46
C VAL A 128 21.89 -12.93 -7.23
N TYR A 129 21.78 -12.67 -8.54
CA TYR A 129 22.92 -12.31 -9.38
C TYR A 129 23.59 -11.00 -8.93
N ALA A 130 22.79 -10.03 -8.47
CA ALA A 130 23.26 -8.76 -7.92
C ALA A 130 23.89 -8.88 -6.51
N GLY A 131 24.04 -10.09 -5.97
CA GLY A 131 24.65 -10.32 -4.67
C GLY A 131 23.69 -10.11 -3.49
N ARG A 132 22.38 -10.28 -3.73
CA ARG A 132 21.31 -10.14 -2.72
C ARG A 132 21.33 -8.78 -2.00
N PRO A 133 21.25 -7.66 -2.74
CA PRO A 133 21.24 -6.34 -2.13
C PRO A 133 20.04 -6.18 -1.20
N HIS A 134 20.20 -5.37 -0.16
CA HIS A 134 19.08 -4.94 0.67
C HIS A 134 18.00 -4.30 -0.21
N TYR A 135 16.72 -4.56 0.06
CA TYR A 135 15.62 -4.08 -0.77
C TYR A 135 14.51 -3.42 0.05
N PHE A 136 13.80 -2.52 -0.61
CA PHE A 136 12.56 -1.92 -0.16
C PHE A 136 11.51 -2.13 -1.24
N VAL A 137 10.25 -2.27 -0.83
CA VAL A 137 9.14 -2.35 -1.78
C VAL A 137 8.06 -1.36 -1.42
N TYR A 138 7.56 -0.69 -2.44
CA TYR A 138 6.51 0.30 -2.36
C TYR A 138 5.35 -0.12 -3.24
N ARG A 139 4.13 0.04 -2.74
CA ARG A 139 2.90 -0.23 -3.49
C ARG A 139 2.07 1.02 -3.54
N LEU A 140 1.54 1.37 -4.71
CA LEU A 140 0.60 2.47 -4.80
C LEU A 140 -0.58 2.10 -3.90
N LYS A 141 -0.93 2.95 -2.92
CA LYS A 141 -2.14 2.73 -2.17
C LYS A 141 -3.26 2.61 -3.18
N GLU A 142 -3.98 1.49 -3.15
CA GLU A 142 -5.26 1.44 -3.82
C GLU A 142 -6.02 2.64 -3.28
N PHE A 143 -6.22 3.62 -4.15
CA PHE A 143 -7.31 4.52 -3.93
C PHE A 143 -8.49 3.59 -4.06
N GLN A 144 -9.05 3.18 -2.92
CA GLN A 144 -10.45 2.85 -2.94
C GLN A 144 -11.08 4.13 -3.49
N ASP A 145 -11.56 4.05 -4.72
CA ASP A 145 -12.47 5.06 -5.23
C ASP A 145 -13.74 4.91 -4.42
N GLU A 146 -13.65 5.54 -3.27
CA GLU A 146 -14.66 5.68 -2.26
C GLU A 146 -15.74 6.68 -2.72
N GLY A 147 -15.61 7.24 -3.92
CA GLY A 147 -16.43 8.32 -4.44
C GLY A 147 -17.68 7.89 -5.20
N GLU A 148 -17.73 6.73 -5.87
CA GLU A 148 -18.85 6.46 -6.80
C GLU A 148 -19.83 5.34 -6.43
N TYR A 149 -19.52 4.45 -5.48
CA TYR A 149 -20.46 3.39 -5.09
C TYR A 149 -20.75 3.39 -3.59
N MET A 150 -21.96 3.81 -3.25
CA MET A 150 -22.52 3.62 -1.91
C MET A 150 -22.96 2.16 -1.77
N GLU A 151 -22.24 1.38 -0.96
CA GLU A 151 -22.59 -0.01 -0.67
C GLU A 151 -23.73 -0.04 0.34
N LEU A 152 -24.75 -0.84 0.10
CA LEU A 152 -25.81 -1.12 1.08
C LEU A 152 -25.39 -2.29 1.96
N LEU A 153 -25.51 -2.11 3.26
CA LEU A 153 -25.06 -3.04 4.29
C LEU A 153 -26.18 -3.36 5.28
N ASP A 154 -25.99 -4.43 6.04
CA ASP A 154 -26.74 -4.76 7.26
C ASP A 154 -25.77 -5.41 8.25
N ILE A 155 -24.79 -4.63 8.71
CA ILE A 155 -23.71 -5.11 9.58
C ILE A 155 -23.90 -4.56 10.98
N LYS A 156 -23.90 -5.43 11.99
CA LYS A 156 -23.79 -5.03 13.40
C LYS A 156 -22.32 -4.87 13.78
N SER A 157 -21.99 -3.77 14.44
CA SER A 157 -20.64 -3.52 14.98
C SER A 157 -20.72 -2.71 16.26
N LYS A 158 -19.68 -2.80 17.10
CA LYS A 158 -19.52 -1.92 18.25
C LYS A 158 -18.71 -0.68 17.91
N ILE A 159 -19.05 0.42 18.55
CA ILE A 159 -18.31 1.68 18.44
C ILE A 159 -17.08 1.67 19.36
N LYS A 160 -15.96 2.18 18.84
CA LYS A 160 -14.72 2.43 19.60
C LYS A 160 -14.07 3.73 19.18
N GLY A 161 -13.32 4.33 20.10
CA GLY A 161 -12.53 5.54 19.86
C GLY A 161 -13.36 6.80 19.65
N TYR A 162 -12.68 7.94 19.60
CA TYR A 162 -13.28 9.26 19.48
C TYR A 162 -13.29 9.71 18.01
N TYR A 163 -14.48 9.80 17.41
CA TYR A 163 -14.70 10.16 16.01
C TYR A 163 -15.87 11.13 15.88
N SER A 164 -15.85 11.96 14.85
CA SER A 164 -16.99 12.79 14.48
C SER A 164 -18.15 11.91 13.98
N ILE A 165 -19.36 12.35 14.30
CA ILE A 165 -20.58 11.91 13.63
C ILE A 165 -20.96 13.05 12.69
N ASP A 166 -20.96 12.79 11.39
CA ASP A 166 -21.13 13.80 10.36
C ASP A 166 -22.44 13.58 9.58
N SER A 167 -23.05 14.66 9.09
CA SER A 167 -24.25 14.59 8.24
C SER A 167 -23.94 13.97 6.86
N LEU A 168 -22.70 14.11 6.40
CA LEU A 168 -22.14 13.55 5.17
C LEU A 168 -20.65 13.21 5.38
N PRO A 169 -20.08 12.26 4.62
CA PRO A 169 -18.64 11.99 4.66
C PRO A 169 -17.79 13.22 4.34
N TRP A 170 -16.52 13.20 4.78
CA TRP A 170 -15.61 14.36 4.70
C TRP A 170 -15.40 14.96 3.31
N PHE A 171 -15.57 14.16 2.25
CA PHE A 171 -15.39 14.57 0.87
C PHE A 171 -16.60 15.29 0.27
N CYS A 172 -17.74 15.33 0.97
CA CYS A 172 -18.91 16.09 0.54
C CYS A 172 -18.77 17.57 0.93
N GLU A 173 -19.06 18.49 0.01
CA GLU A 173 -18.94 19.94 0.23
C GLU A 173 -19.91 20.44 1.32
N ASP A 174 -21.13 19.89 1.38
CA ASP A 174 -22.20 20.32 2.31
C ASP A 174 -22.20 19.61 3.67
N LYS A 175 -21.07 18.98 4.05
CA LYS A 175 -20.97 18.23 5.30
C LYS A 175 -21.02 19.13 6.54
N SER A 176 -21.57 18.60 7.62
CA SER A 176 -21.57 19.23 8.94
C SER A 176 -21.39 18.18 10.05
N MET A 177 -20.65 18.51 11.10
CA MET A 177 -20.52 17.65 12.27
C MET A 177 -21.79 17.77 13.12
N ILE A 178 -22.44 16.64 13.38
CA ILE A 178 -23.70 16.56 14.13
C ILE A 178 -23.55 15.91 15.51
N GLY A 179 -22.37 15.37 15.82
CA GLY A 179 -22.07 14.79 17.13
C GLY A 179 -20.69 14.15 17.18
N THR A 180 -20.43 13.39 18.25
CA THR A 180 -19.21 12.59 18.40
C THR A 180 -19.53 11.22 18.98
N THR A 181 -18.68 10.24 18.71
CA THR A 181 -18.83 8.88 19.26
C THR A 181 -18.45 8.79 20.75
N GLN A 182 -18.05 9.89 21.39
CA GLN A 182 -17.50 9.88 22.76
C GLN A 182 -18.43 9.21 23.78
N ASN A 183 -19.74 9.42 23.66
CA ASN A 183 -20.73 8.89 24.59
C ASN A 183 -21.33 7.54 24.13
N HIS A 184 -20.84 7.00 23.01
CA HIS A 184 -21.36 5.78 22.37
C HIS A 184 -20.36 4.62 22.44
N GLN A 185 -19.33 4.72 23.29
CA GLN A 185 -18.28 3.70 23.36
C GLN A 185 -18.83 2.33 23.75
N GLY A 186 -18.54 1.32 22.93
CA GLY A 186 -18.98 -0.06 23.13
C GLY A 186 -20.43 -0.34 22.74
N GLU A 187 -21.22 0.68 22.33
CA GLU A 187 -22.58 0.49 21.84
C GLU A 187 -22.58 -0.33 20.55
N GLU A 188 -23.47 -1.32 20.46
CA GLU A 188 -23.72 -2.06 19.22
C GLU A 188 -24.66 -1.24 18.33
N VAL A 189 -24.24 -1.00 17.10
CA VAL A 189 -24.96 -0.20 16.10
C VAL A 189 -25.03 -0.93 14.77
N THR A 190 -25.95 -0.47 13.92
CA THR A 190 -26.18 -1.03 12.58
C THR A 190 -25.59 -0.12 11.52
N LEU A 191 -24.60 -0.64 10.78
CA LEU A 191 -23.99 -0.02 9.62
C LEU A 191 -24.81 -0.39 8.39
N THR A 192 -25.50 0.58 7.82
CA THR A 192 -26.43 0.32 6.71
C THR A 192 -25.90 0.75 5.36
N ARG A 193 -24.85 1.58 5.34
CA ARG A 193 -24.21 2.06 4.12
C ARG A 193 -22.72 2.20 4.32
N LYS A 194 -21.91 1.88 3.32
CA LYS A 194 -20.52 2.31 3.22
C LYS A 194 -20.42 3.32 2.10
N TRP A 195 -19.85 4.48 2.39
CA TRP A 195 -19.50 5.45 1.37
C TRP A 195 -18.10 5.91 1.67
N GLY A 196 -17.19 5.24 0.97
CA GLY A 196 -15.81 5.34 1.30
C GLY A 196 -15.42 4.86 2.68
N SER A 197 -14.64 5.69 3.35
CA SER A 197 -14.05 5.42 4.65
C SER A 197 -15.05 5.70 5.75
N TYR A 198 -16.32 5.85 5.40
CA TYR A 198 -17.41 6.16 6.31
C TYR A 198 -18.48 5.10 6.21
N TYR A 199 -19.01 4.74 7.37
CA TYR A 199 -20.25 4.00 7.46
C TYR A 199 -21.38 4.92 7.91
N TYR A 200 -22.55 4.76 7.31
CA TYR A 200 -23.76 5.34 7.86
C TYR A 200 -24.26 4.49 9.02
N VAL A 201 -24.37 5.11 10.19
CA VAL A 201 -24.84 4.48 11.42
C VAL A 201 -26.32 4.80 11.60
N LYS A 202 -27.17 3.77 11.56
CA LYS A 202 -28.62 3.93 11.60
C LYS A 202 -29.09 4.63 12.88
N GLU A 203 -28.53 4.25 14.03
CA GLU A 203 -28.92 4.71 15.35
C GLU A 203 -28.48 6.16 15.60
N LEU A 204 -27.29 6.52 15.11
CA LEU A 204 -26.73 7.87 15.24
C LEU A 204 -27.20 8.83 14.13
N LYS A 205 -27.85 8.28 13.09
CA LYS A 205 -28.33 9.01 11.91
C LYS A 205 -27.24 9.84 11.22
N GLY A 206 -26.01 9.33 11.24
CA GLY A 206 -24.85 10.04 10.73
C GLY A 206 -23.80 9.11 10.16
N TRP A 207 -22.92 9.70 9.37
CA TRP A 207 -21.73 9.06 8.83
C TRP A 207 -20.61 9.15 9.84
N VAL A 208 -19.95 8.03 10.08
CA VAL A 208 -18.82 7.94 11.01
C VAL A 208 -17.69 7.20 10.31
N ASP A 209 -16.46 7.66 10.53
CA ASP A 209 -15.26 7.03 10.00
C ASP A 209 -15.21 5.53 10.36
N TYR A 210 -14.83 4.68 9.40
CA TYR A 210 -14.81 3.23 9.53
C TYR A 210 -13.97 2.74 10.72
N ARG A 211 -12.96 3.52 11.13
CA ARG A 211 -12.09 3.21 12.28
C ARG A 211 -12.83 3.25 13.61
N ALA A 212 -14.01 3.88 13.65
CA ALA A 212 -14.88 3.86 14.80
C ALA A 212 -15.52 2.49 15.06
N PHE A 213 -15.35 1.52 14.17
CA PHE A 213 -16.05 0.23 14.23
C PHE A 213 -15.11 -0.96 14.36
N ILE A 214 -15.55 -1.95 15.13
CA ILE A 214 -14.85 -3.23 15.28
C ILE A 214 -15.20 -4.12 14.08
N ASN A 215 -14.22 -4.44 13.23
CA ASN A 215 -14.44 -5.35 12.11
C ASN A 215 -14.40 -6.83 12.58
N GLU A 216 -15.50 -7.30 13.17
CA GLU A 216 -15.60 -8.65 13.74
C GLU A 216 -15.30 -9.76 12.73
N LYS A 217 -15.72 -9.58 11.46
CA LYS A 217 -15.43 -10.54 10.38
C LYS A 217 -13.92 -10.64 10.12
N ALA A 218 -13.23 -9.51 10.00
CA ALA A 218 -11.78 -9.50 9.83
C ALA A 218 -11.06 -10.08 11.04
N ILE A 219 -11.48 -9.72 12.26
CA ILE A 219 -10.93 -10.25 13.50
C ILE A 219 -11.07 -11.77 13.56
N ARG A 220 -12.22 -12.32 13.14
CA ARG A 220 -12.47 -13.76 13.12
C ARG A 220 -11.59 -14.50 12.12
N GLU A 221 -11.41 -13.99 10.91
CA GLU A 221 -10.53 -14.63 9.92
C GLU A 221 -9.08 -14.61 10.38
N VAL A 222 -8.60 -13.47 10.88
CA VAL A 222 -7.25 -13.35 11.43
C VAL A 222 -7.06 -14.27 12.65
N ALA A 223 -8.06 -14.41 13.51
CA ALA A 223 -8.00 -15.34 14.63
C ALA A 223 -7.83 -16.81 14.18
N LYS A 224 -8.46 -17.23 13.07
CA LYS A 224 -8.22 -18.57 12.51
C LYS A 224 -6.79 -18.74 12.01
N GLU A 225 -6.24 -17.73 11.34
CA GLU A 225 -4.84 -17.75 10.89
C GLU A 225 -3.86 -17.79 12.07
N VAL A 226 -4.18 -17.10 13.16
CA VAL A 226 -3.41 -17.17 14.41
C VAL A 226 -3.41 -18.60 14.96
N ILE A 227 -4.57 -19.27 14.97
CA ILE A 227 -4.70 -20.67 15.41
C ILE A 227 -3.92 -21.62 14.50
N GLN A 228 -3.82 -21.31 13.20
CA GLN A 228 -3.01 -22.06 12.23
C GLN A 228 -1.50 -21.80 12.38
N GLY A 229 -1.09 -20.81 13.18
CA GLY A 229 0.32 -20.49 13.45
C GLY A 229 0.94 -19.43 12.54
N ASN A 230 0.16 -18.81 11.64
CA ASN A 230 0.67 -17.88 10.61
C ASN A 230 1.24 -16.58 11.21
N TRP A 231 0.81 -16.23 12.43
CA TRP A 231 1.17 -14.98 13.10
C TRP A 231 2.27 -15.15 14.14
N GLY A 232 2.88 -16.32 14.29
CA GLY A 232 3.88 -16.58 15.33
C GLY A 232 3.28 -16.62 16.75
N ASN A 233 4.14 -16.49 17.77
CA ASN A 233 3.78 -16.71 19.17
C ASN A 233 4.25 -15.55 20.08
N GLY A 234 3.51 -15.30 21.17
CA GLY A 234 3.84 -14.27 22.16
C GLY A 234 3.95 -12.87 21.57
N GLU A 235 5.04 -12.17 21.92
CA GLU A 235 5.31 -10.80 21.46
C GLU A 235 5.46 -10.69 19.93
N LEU A 236 5.95 -11.74 19.26
CA LEU A 236 6.05 -11.74 17.79
C LEU A 236 4.65 -11.66 17.14
N ARG A 237 3.67 -12.34 17.73
CA ARG A 237 2.28 -12.28 17.27
C ARG A 237 1.66 -10.92 17.48
N ARG A 238 1.86 -10.36 18.67
CA ARG A 238 1.41 -9.01 19.01
C ARG A 238 1.94 -8.00 17.99
N ALA A 239 3.26 -7.96 17.79
CA ALA A 239 3.89 -7.04 16.87
C ALA A 239 3.40 -7.21 15.42
N ARG A 240 3.24 -8.44 14.94
CA ARG A 240 2.73 -8.68 13.57
C ARG A 240 1.29 -8.20 13.39
N LEU A 241 0.41 -8.53 14.34
CA LEU A 241 -1.00 -8.13 14.28
C LEU A 241 -1.15 -6.62 14.34
N GLU A 242 -0.45 -5.96 15.26
CA GLU A 242 -0.49 -4.50 15.42
C GLU A 242 0.10 -3.79 14.18
N ASN A 243 1.21 -4.29 13.62
CA ASN A 243 1.79 -3.76 12.39
C ASN A 243 0.87 -3.96 11.16
N ALA A 244 0.03 -5.00 11.17
CA ALA A 244 -1.00 -5.22 10.16
C ALA A 244 -2.29 -4.41 10.41
N GLY A 245 -2.31 -3.58 11.46
CA GLY A 245 -3.46 -2.70 11.79
C GLY A 245 -4.56 -3.38 12.60
N TYR A 246 -4.34 -4.60 13.11
CA TYR A 246 -5.28 -5.29 13.99
C TYR A 246 -5.03 -4.95 15.45
N ASN A 247 -6.10 -4.89 16.24
CA ASN A 247 -5.98 -4.86 17.69
C ASN A 247 -5.67 -6.27 18.20
N TYR A 248 -4.48 -6.45 18.77
CA TYR A 248 -4.03 -7.74 19.31
C TYR A 248 -5.01 -8.31 20.34
N GLU A 249 -5.54 -7.50 21.24
CA GLU A 249 -6.45 -7.95 22.31
C GLU A 249 -7.77 -8.45 21.74
N GLU A 250 -8.34 -7.74 20.76
CA GLU A 250 -9.57 -8.15 20.07
C GLU A 250 -9.37 -9.49 19.34
N VAL A 251 -8.27 -9.64 18.61
CA VAL A 251 -7.92 -10.89 17.90
C VAL A 251 -7.65 -12.02 18.89
N GLN A 252 -6.87 -11.79 19.95
CA GLN A 252 -6.53 -12.82 20.92
C GLN A 252 -7.75 -13.27 21.73
N LYS A 253 -8.70 -12.37 22.01
CA LYS A 253 -9.99 -12.70 22.62
C LYS A 253 -10.80 -13.63 21.71
N GLU A 254 -10.83 -13.35 20.41
CA GLU A 254 -11.51 -14.19 19.43
C GLU A 254 -10.82 -15.55 19.24
N VAL A 255 -9.48 -15.61 19.22
CA VAL A 255 -8.71 -16.86 19.25
C VAL A 255 -9.11 -17.72 20.44
N ASN A 256 -9.14 -17.13 21.64
CA ASN A 256 -9.52 -17.83 22.86
C ASN A 256 -10.97 -18.33 22.80
N ARG A 257 -11.88 -17.58 22.17
CA ARG A 257 -13.27 -17.99 21.95
C ARG A 257 -13.36 -19.20 21.02
N LEU A 258 -12.67 -19.17 19.89
CA LEU A 258 -12.66 -20.25 18.89
C LEU A 258 -12.03 -21.55 19.41
N LEU A 259 -11.02 -21.45 20.28
CA LEU A 259 -10.39 -22.63 20.92
C LEU A 259 -11.28 -23.27 21.98
N LYS A 260 -12.13 -22.50 22.67
CA LYS A 260 -13.10 -23.03 23.65
C LYS A 260 -14.33 -23.69 23.01
N SER A 261 -14.62 -23.38 21.75
CA SER A 261 -15.72 -23.97 21.00
C SER A 261 -15.35 -25.27 20.25
N LYS A 262 -14.13 -25.77 20.44
CA LYS A 262 -13.69 -27.10 19.99
C LYS A 262 -13.83 -28.11 21.11
#